data_AF-A0A920SQG7-F1
#
_entry.id   AF-A0A920SQG7-F1
#
_cell.length_a   1.000
_cell.length_b   1.000
_cell.length_c   1.000
_cell.angle_alpha   90.00
_cell.angle_beta   90.00
_cell.angle_gamma   90.00
#
_symmetry.space_group_name_H-M   'P 1'
#
loop_
_entity.id
_entity.type
_entity.pdbx_description
1 polymer ?
#
loop_
_entity_poly.entity_id
_entity_poly.type
_entity_poly.pdbx_seq_one_letter_code
_entity_poly.pdbx_strand_id
1 'polypeptide(L)'
;MHPERFHRLRTVLERRQPDLTILMDRVNKSHNFSAILRNCDAVGVLRAHVVPPEEGLVLHHGTSAGTRKWVQVHRHKNVEDAARVLKQGGVQAHCGSPFRSRS
;
A
#
# COMPACT_ATOMS: atom_id res chain seq x y z
N MET A 1 -10.52 -19.50 21.43
CA MET A 1 -9.65 -19.07 20.33
C MET A 1 -8.91 -20.31 19.82
N HIS A 2 -9.03 -20.70 18.55
CA HIS A 2 -8.36 -21.92 18.05
C HIS A 2 -6.84 -21.72 18.01
N PRO A 3 -6.02 -22.64 18.57
CA PRO A 3 -4.56 -22.51 18.60
C PRO A 3 -3.94 -22.31 17.21
N GLU A 4 -4.49 -22.98 16.20
CA GLU A 4 -4.04 -22.85 14.81
C GLU A 4 -4.22 -21.44 14.25
N ARG A 5 -5.33 -20.78 14.59
CA ARG A 5 -5.59 -19.40 14.15
C ARG A 5 -4.57 -18.46 14.77
N PHE A 6 -4.28 -18.63 16.05
CA PHE A 6 -3.27 -17.82 16.74
C PHE A 6 -1.89 -17.97 16.11
N HIS A 7 -1.46 -19.21 15.85
CA HIS A 7 -0.15 -19.47 15.25
C HIS A 7 -0.04 -18.84 13.85
N ARG A 8 -1.07 -18.99 13.00
CA ARG A 8 -1.11 -18.35 11.68
C ARG A 8 -1.02 -16.83 11.77
N LEU A 9 -1.75 -16.22 12.70
CA LEU A 9 -1.69 -14.77 12.90
C LEU A 9 -0.30 -14.31 13.34
N ARG A 10 0.34 -15.04 14.25
CA ARG A 10 1.69 -14.74 14.73
C ARG A 10 2.72 -14.81 13.60
N THR A 11 2.70 -15.88 12.80
CA THR A 11 3.60 -16.04 11.65
C THR A 11 3.40 -14.92 10.61
N VAL A 12 2.17 -14.48 10.39
CA VAL A 12 1.88 -13.36 9.48
C VAL A 12 2.46 -12.05 10.02
N LEU A 13 2.32 -11.78 11.32
CA LEU A 13 2.87 -10.57 11.96
C LEU A 13 4.40 -10.56 11.96
N GLU A 14 5.04 -11.70 12.21
CA GLU A 14 6.51 -11.86 12.18
C GLU A 14 7.12 -11.56 10.81
N ARG A 15 6.34 -11.69 9.73
CA ARG A 15 6.79 -11.44 8.35
C ARG A 15 6.44 -10.04 7.84
N ARG A 16 5.90 -9.16 8.69
CA ARG A 16 5.57 -7.79 8.30
C ARG A 16 6.81 -6.90 8.25
N GLN A 17 6.81 -5.98 7.30
CA GLN A 17 7.88 -5.04 7.03
C GLN A 17 7.35 -3.61 7.29
N PRO A 18 7.44 -3.10 8.54
CA PRO A 18 6.93 -1.77 8.88
C PRO A 18 7.70 -0.61 8.23
N ASP A 19 8.93 -0.90 7.81
CA ASP A 19 9.85 -0.04 7.07
C ASP A 19 9.58 -0.01 5.56
N LEU A 20 8.86 -1.00 5.02
CA LEU A 20 8.46 -1.04 3.62
C LEU A 20 7.05 -0.45 3.43
N THR A 21 6.96 0.55 2.57
CA THR A 21 5.71 1.22 2.20
C THR A 21 5.67 1.48 0.70
N ILE A 22 4.47 1.58 0.14
CA ILE A 22 4.27 1.88 -1.27
C ILE A 22 3.49 3.18 -1.45
N LEU A 23 3.82 3.95 -2.50
CA LEU A 23 3.05 5.11 -2.94
C LEU A 23 2.52 4.86 -4.35
N MET A 24 1.21 4.93 -4.50
CA MET A 24 0.50 4.78 -5.76
C MET A 24 0.01 6.15 -6.23
N ASP A 25 0.56 6.64 -7.34
CA ASP A 25 0.09 7.85 -8.02
C ASP A 25 -0.91 7.50 -9.13
N ARG A 26 -2.15 8.00 -9.02
CA ARG A 26 -3.18 7.94 -10.06
C ARG A 26 -3.40 6.54 -10.65
N VAL A 27 -3.62 5.56 -9.79
CA VAL A 27 -4.06 4.22 -10.23
C VAL A 27 -5.54 4.29 -10.63
N ASN A 28 -5.81 4.33 -11.94
CA ASN A 28 -7.15 4.61 -12.47
C ASN A 28 -8.14 3.45 -12.36
N LYS A 29 -7.66 2.20 -12.25
CA LYS A 29 -8.53 1.01 -12.27
C LYS A 29 -8.59 0.36 -10.89
N SER A 30 -9.79 0.20 -10.36
CA SER A 30 -10.02 -0.42 -9.04
C SER A 30 -9.48 -1.85 -8.93
N HIS A 31 -9.49 -2.62 -10.02
CA HIS A 31 -8.88 -3.96 -10.05
C HIS A 31 -7.35 -3.94 -9.89
N ASN A 32 -6.66 -2.95 -10.47
CA ASN A 32 -5.22 -2.79 -10.32
C ASN A 32 -4.87 -2.46 -8.87
N PHE A 33 -5.64 -1.56 -8.26
CA PHE A 33 -5.48 -1.23 -6.86
C PHE A 33 -5.65 -2.46 -5.95
N SER A 34 -6.70 -3.26 -6.17
CA SER A 34 -6.92 -4.51 -5.42
C SER A 34 -5.79 -5.53 -5.61
N ALA A 35 -5.25 -5.66 -6.83
CA ALA A 35 -4.12 -6.53 -7.10
C ALA A 35 -2.85 -6.05 -6.36
N ILE A 36 -2.58 -4.75 -6.36
CA ILE A 36 -1.45 -4.16 -5.64
C ILE A 36 -1.57 -4.41 -4.13
N LEU A 37 -2.76 -4.21 -3.54
CA LEU A 37 -2.97 -4.47 -2.12
C LEU A 37 -2.79 -5.95 -1.76
N ARG A 38 -3.22 -6.87 -2.63
CA ARG A 38 -2.98 -8.30 -2.44
C ARG A 38 -1.50 -8.65 -2.47
N ASN A 39 -0.74 -8.01 -3.36
CA ASN A 39 0.72 -8.17 -3.40
C ASN A 39 1.37 -7.61 -2.14
N CYS A 40 0.95 -6.42 -1.68
CA CYS A 40 1.43 -5.82 -0.43
C CYS A 40 1.23 -6.75 0.76
N ASP A 41 0.04 -7.34 0.89
CA ASP A 41 -0.26 -8.28 1.95
C ASP A 41 0.63 -9.54 1.86
N ALA A 42 0.90 -10.04 0.65
CA ALA A 42 1.75 -11.20 0.43
C ALA A 42 3.24 -10.94 0.74
N VAL A 43 3.75 -9.73 0.45
CA VAL A 43 5.15 -9.36 0.73
C VAL A 43 5.37 -8.81 2.14
N GLY A 44 4.31 -8.56 2.90
CA GLY A 44 4.42 -8.08 4.28
C GLY A 44 4.35 -6.56 4.47
N VAL A 45 4.00 -5.79 3.43
CA VAL A 45 3.80 -4.33 3.53
C VAL A 45 2.64 -4.02 4.48
N LEU A 46 2.87 -3.11 5.42
CA LEU A 46 1.85 -2.68 6.38
C LEU A 46 1.07 -1.43 5.95
N ARG A 47 1.73 -0.54 5.20
CA ARG A 47 1.18 0.77 4.85
C ARG A 47 1.28 0.98 3.34
N ALA A 48 0.18 1.44 2.77
CA ALA A 48 0.07 1.84 1.38
C ALA A 48 -0.45 3.28 1.31
N HIS A 49 0.18 4.10 0.49
CA HIS A 49 -0.19 5.49 0.25
C HIS A 49 -0.78 5.60 -1.15
N VAL A 50 -1.86 6.36 -1.32
CA VAL A 50 -2.53 6.53 -2.62
C VAL A 50 -2.89 7.98 -2.87
N VAL A 51 -2.58 8.45 -4.07
CA VAL A 51 -3.10 9.69 -4.66
C VAL A 51 -4.14 9.25 -5.70
N PRO A 52 -5.45 9.46 -5.46
CA PRO A 52 -6.48 9.07 -6.40
C PRO A 52 -6.43 9.94 -7.67
N PRO A 53 -6.86 9.42 -8.83
CA PRO A 53 -7.08 10.24 -10.02
C PRO A 53 -8.24 11.22 -9.81
N GLU A 54 -8.31 12.25 -10.66
CA GLU A 54 -9.37 13.26 -10.63
C GLU A 54 -10.77 12.66 -10.84
N GLU A 55 -10.86 11.63 -11.67
CA GLU A 55 -12.09 10.84 -11.91
C GLU A 55 -12.55 10.05 -10.67
N GLY A 56 -11.73 10.05 -9.61
CA GLY A 56 -11.98 9.35 -8.36
C GLY A 56 -11.54 7.88 -8.42
N LEU A 57 -11.13 7.37 -7.26
CA LEU A 57 -10.87 5.94 -7.08
C LEU A 57 -12.02 5.33 -6.28
N VAL A 58 -12.87 4.55 -6.94
CA VAL A 58 -13.84 3.68 -6.27
C VAL A 58 -13.07 2.57 -5.60
N LEU A 59 -12.69 2.83 -4.35
CA LEU A 59 -12.27 1.78 -3.44
C LEU A 59 -13.52 0.97 -3.13
N HIS A 60 -13.77 -0.11 -3.87
CA HIS A 60 -14.81 -1.05 -3.50
C HIS A 60 -14.56 -1.49 -2.06
N HIS A 61 -15.32 -0.91 -1.13
CA HIS A 61 -15.05 -1.02 0.29
C HIS A 61 -15.32 -2.44 0.83
N GLY A 62 -15.84 -3.36 -0.01
CA GLY A 62 -16.40 -4.64 0.41
C GLY A 62 -16.04 -5.90 -0.40
N THR A 63 -15.14 -5.89 -1.38
CA THR A 63 -14.89 -7.08 -2.24
C THR A 63 -13.47 -7.64 -2.22
N SER A 64 -12.80 -7.59 -1.07
CA SER A 64 -11.56 -8.35 -0.85
C SER A 64 -11.64 -9.03 0.51
N ALA A 65 -12.21 -10.23 0.52
CA ALA A 65 -12.48 -11.09 1.66
C ALA A 65 -11.20 -11.58 2.39
N GLY A 66 -10.35 -10.68 2.89
CA GLY A 66 -9.22 -11.03 3.78
C GLY A 66 -8.09 -9.99 3.85
N THR A 67 -7.74 -9.37 2.73
CA THR A 67 -6.52 -8.56 2.55
C THR A 67 -6.58 -7.20 3.28
N ARG A 68 -7.77 -6.60 3.36
CA ARG A 68 -7.96 -5.28 3.99
C ARG A 68 -7.72 -5.25 5.50
N LYS A 69 -7.66 -6.41 6.15
CA LYS A 69 -7.36 -6.48 7.60
C LYS A 69 -5.92 -6.10 7.93
N TRP A 70 -5.00 -6.15 6.96
CA TRP A 70 -3.58 -6.17 7.25
C TRP A 70 -2.76 -5.03 6.62
N VAL A 71 -3.28 -4.37 5.58
CA VAL A 71 -2.62 -3.23 4.92
C VAL A 71 -3.44 -1.96 5.14
N GLN A 72 -2.86 -0.97 5.82
CA GLN A 72 -3.45 0.33 6.06
C GLN A 72 -3.28 1.21 4.82
N VAL A 73 -4.38 1.81 4.34
CA VAL A 73 -4.37 2.67 3.14
C VAL A 73 -4.54 4.13 3.54
N HIS A 74 -3.53 4.96 3.25
CA HIS A 74 -3.53 6.40 3.47
C HIS A 74 -3.77 7.14 2.15
N ARG A 75 -4.82 7.95 2.11
CA ARG A 75 -5.15 8.79 0.95
C ARG A 75 -4.48 10.16 1.09
N HIS A 76 -3.87 10.63 0.01
CA HIS A 76 -3.25 11.95 -0.10
C HIS A 76 -3.89 12.73 -1.23
N LYS A 77 -3.85 14.06 -1.15
CA LYS A 77 -4.42 14.95 -2.17
C LYS A 77 -3.55 14.99 -3.43
N ASN A 78 -2.24 14.99 -3.24
CA ASN A 78 -1.25 15.07 -4.31
C ASN A 78 0.02 14.29 -3.89
N VAL A 79 0.93 14.12 -4.84
CA VAL A 79 2.16 13.35 -4.64
C VAL A 79 3.13 14.08 -3.69
N GLU A 80 3.11 15.41 -3.71
CA GLU A 80 3.96 16.26 -2.87
C GLU A 80 3.64 16.10 -1.38
N ASP A 81 2.36 16.05 -1.03
CA ASP A 81 1.88 15.81 0.33
C ASP A 81 2.26 14.40 0.79
N ALA A 82 2.08 13.40 -0.09
CA ALA A 82 2.49 12.03 0.20
C ALA A 82 4.00 11.92 0.43
N ALA A 83 4.80 12.54 -0.45
CA ALA A 83 6.25 12.55 -0.36
C ALA A 83 6.74 13.28 0.91
N ARG A 84 6.08 14.38 1.30
CA ARG A 84 6.39 15.10 2.53
C ARG A 84 6.17 14.21 3.75
N VAL A 85 5.03 13.51 3.83
CA VAL A 85 4.73 12.59 4.93
C VAL A 85 5.75 11.45 5.01
N LEU A 86 6.10 10.86 3.86
CA LEU A 86 7.07 9.77 3.79
C LEU A 86 8.47 10.23 4.20
N LYS A 87 8.91 11.40 3.73
CA LYS A 87 10.20 11.99 4.06
C LYS A 87 10.30 12.36 5.55
N GLN A 88 9.25 12.93 6.13
CA GLN A 88 9.16 13.19 7.57
C GLN A 88 9.21 11.90 8.39
N GLY A 89 8.65 10.81 7.87
CA GLY A 89 8.74 9.48 8.46
C GLY A 89 10.10 8.79 8.30
N GLY A 90 11.11 9.46 7.72
CA GLY A 90 12.44 8.90 7.50
C GLY A 90 12.51 7.84 6.40
N VAL A 91 11.49 7.74 5.55
CA VAL A 91 11.44 6.74 4.47
C VAL A 91 12.22 7.24 3.25
N GLN A 92 13.13 6.42 2.73
CA GLN A 92 13.77 6.66 1.44
C GLN A 92 12.82 6.27 0.31
N ALA A 93 12.50 7.23 -0.56
CA ALA A 93 11.61 7.00 -1.71
C ALA A 93 12.42 6.60 -2.95
N HIS A 94 12.05 5.47 -3.56
CA HIS A 94 12.55 5.03 -4.87
C HIS A 94 11.38 5.03 -5.85
N CYS A 95 11.53 5.69 -7.00
CA CYS A 95 10.51 5.74 -8.04
C CYS A 95 10.95 4.98 -9.29
N GLY A 96 10.04 4.18 -9.85
CA GLY A 96 10.21 3.59 -11.18
C GLY A 96 9.72 4.58 -12.23
N SER A 97 10.62 5.24 -12.94
CA SER A 97 10.29 6.05 -14.11
C SER A 97 10.73 5.32 -15.38
N PRO A 98 9.85 5.18 -16.40
CA PRO A 98 10.29 4.69 -17.72
C PRO A 98 11.22 5.70 -18.41
N PHE A 99 11.21 6.97 -17.99
CA PHE A 99 12.18 7.97 -18.40
C PHE A 99 13.39 7.94 -17.47
N ARG A 100 14.53 7.50 -18.03
CA ARG A 100 15.85 7.83 -17.49
C ARG A 100 15.95 9.36 -17.41
N SER A 101 16.19 9.92 -16.23
CA SER A 101 16.63 11.30 -16.13
C SER A 101 17.90 11.43 -16.97
N ARG A 102 17.83 12.13 -18.10
CA ARG A 102 19.04 12.65 -18.70
C ARG A 102 19.49 13.78 -17.79
N SER A 103 20.68 13.58 -17.24
CA SER A 103 21.46 14.55 -16.48
C SER A 103 21.60 15.88 -17.21
#